data_AF-A0A8T4XK14-F1
#
_entry.id   AF-A0A8T4XK14-F1
#
_cell.length_a   1.000
_cell.length_b   1.000
_cell.length_c   1.000
_cell.angle_alpha   90.00
_cell.angle_beta   90.00
_cell.angle_gamma   90.00
#
_symmetry.space_group_name_H-M   'P 1'
#
loop_
_entity.id
_entity.type
_entity.pdbx_description
1 polymer ?
#
loop_
_entity_poly.entity_id
_entity_poly.type
_entity_poly.pdbx_seq_one_letter_code
_entity_poly.pdbx_strand_id
1 'polypeptide(L)'
;MTKKGFGVWLFSTLTAVAVIHLIDAARALFFNKPVIILRLYPVDEAKLQAITPNIYFLAAAASTTIFWGITCAIALESPVEAFLNKILSDAKKQSAVESQLLEEKSEILDVMNETVELNNQILSQIKDVVYNIRAEIKEIQPLKESIEKIKTELSHLKRELKTFEEKLKYPNICVACGKPVLPEFNICPYCGETLKPVKEQIITLEKYR
;
A
#
# COMPACT_ATOMS: atom_id res chain seq x y z
N MET A 1 40.65 6.50 -30.83
CA MET A 1 41.73 5.84 -30.06
C MET A 1 43.10 5.91 -30.75
N THR A 2 43.20 5.66 -32.06
CA THR A 2 44.48 5.57 -32.79
C THR A 2 45.33 6.86 -32.76
N LYS A 3 44.74 8.04 -32.89
CA LYS A 3 45.48 9.32 -32.88
C LYS A 3 46.10 9.66 -31.51
N LYS A 4 45.38 9.42 -30.41
CA LYS A 4 45.89 9.64 -29.04
C LYS A 4 46.96 8.60 -28.67
N GLY A 5 46.76 7.33 -29.04
CA GLY A 5 47.76 6.28 -28.85
C GLY A 5 49.06 6.56 -29.60
N PHE A 6 48.96 7.07 -30.83
CA PHE A 6 50.13 7.51 -31.59
C PHE A 6 50.85 8.69 -30.90
N GLY A 7 50.11 9.66 -30.37
CA GLY A 7 50.68 10.78 -29.60
C GLY A 7 51.44 10.30 -28.36
N VAL A 8 50.82 9.45 -27.54
CA VAL A 8 51.49 8.87 -26.35
C VAL A 8 52.73 8.08 -26.74
N TRP A 9 52.66 7.27 -27.80
CA TRP A 9 53.80 6.51 -28.29
C TRP A 9 54.95 7.41 -28.77
N LEU A 10 54.65 8.44 -29.57
CA LEU A 10 55.64 9.38 -30.08
C LEU A 10 56.30 10.19 -28.96
N PHE A 11 55.53 10.76 -28.04
CA PHE A 11 56.09 11.57 -26.96
C PHE A 11 56.76 10.71 -25.87
N SER A 12 56.29 9.48 -25.63
CA SER A 12 56.97 8.54 -24.73
C SER A 12 58.34 8.10 -25.28
N THR A 13 58.42 7.80 -26.58
CA THR A 13 59.70 7.47 -27.23
C THR A 13 60.67 8.66 -27.24
N LEU A 14 60.18 9.88 -27.52
CA LEU A 14 60.98 11.10 -27.41
C LEU A 14 61.45 11.37 -25.97
N THR A 15 60.59 11.13 -24.98
CA THR A 15 60.94 11.23 -23.55
C THR A 15 62.05 10.24 -23.20
N ALA A 16 61.96 8.99 -23.66
CA ALA A 16 62.99 7.98 -23.42
C ALA A 16 64.35 8.40 -24.02
N VAL A 17 64.36 8.94 -25.24
CA VAL A 17 65.57 9.48 -25.87
C VAL A 17 66.12 10.68 -25.08
N ALA A 18 65.26 11.60 -24.64
CA ALA A 18 65.66 12.74 -23.82
C ALA A 18 66.26 12.31 -22.46
N VAL A 19 65.71 11.27 -21.83
CA VAL A 19 66.27 10.68 -20.60
C VAL A 19 67.66 10.09 -20.83
N ILE A 20 67.88 9.40 -21.96
CA ILE A 20 69.21 8.88 -22.31
C ILE A 20 70.22 10.02 -22.43
N HIS A 21 69.85 11.12 -23.08
CA HIS A 21 70.68 12.33 -23.14
C HIS A 21 70.89 12.97 -21.76
N LEU A 22 69.87 12.97 -20.90
CA LEU A 22 69.96 13.48 -19.54
C LEU A 22 70.94 12.66 -18.69
N ILE A 23 70.94 11.33 -18.84
CA ILE A 23 71.88 10.43 -18.16
C ILE A 23 73.31 10.69 -18.64
N ASP A 24 73.54 10.84 -19.95
CA ASP A 24 74.88 11.15 -20.49
C ASP A 24 75.34 12.55 -20.05
N ALA A 25 74.44 13.53 -20.05
CA ALA A 25 74.73 14.87 -19.56
C ALA A 25 75.06 14.90 -18.06
N ALA A 26 74.30 14.17 -17.23
CA ALA A 26 74.58 14.01 -15.81
C ALA A 26 75.94 13.33 -15.60
N ARG A 27 76.23 12.27 -16.35
CA ARG A 27 77.54 11.60 -16.30
C ARG A 27 78.68 12.57 -16.65
N ALA A 28 78.53 13.34 -17.71
CA ALA A 28 79.54 14.32 -18.13
C ALA A 28 79.76 15.40 -17.07
N LEU A 29 78.66 15.90 -16.48
CA LEU A 29 78.67 16.95 -15.47
C LEU A 29 79.28 16.50 -14.14
N PHE A 30 78.87 15.34 -13.62
CA PHE A 30 79.29 14.89 -12.28
C PHE A 30 80.62 14.14 -12.26
N PHE A 31 81.02 13.49 -13.35
CA PHE A 31 82.26 12.71 -13.41
C PHE A 31 83.34 13.36 -14.29
N ASN A 32 83.13 14.60 -14.75
CA ASN A 32 84.03 15.32 -15.67
C ASN A 32 84.42 14.49 -16.91
N LYS A 33 83.49 13.67 -17.40
CA LYS A 33 83.69 12.84 -18.60
C LYS A 33 83.21 13.58 -19.85
N PRO A 34 83.78 13.31 -21.03
CA PRO A 34 83.26 13.89 -22.27
C PRO A 34 81.85 13.38 -22.55
N VAL A 35 81.01 14.23 -23.17
CA VAL A 35 79.69 13.86 -23.66
C VAL A 35 79.87 12.89 -24.83
N ILE A 36 79.35 11.66 -24.69
CA ILE A 36 79.57 10.58 -25.67
C ILE A 36 78.49 10.65 -26.74
N ILE A 37 77.24 10.89 -26.35
CA ILE A 37 76.09 10.75 -27.23
C ILE A 37 76.08 11.85 -28.29
N LEU A 38 76.48 13.08 -27.95
CA LEU A 38 76.62 14.18 -28.90
C LEU A 38 77.61 13.87 -30.04
N ARG A 39 78.64 13.05 -29.80
CA ARG A 39 79.64 12.66 -30.81
C ARG A 39 79.13 11.64 -31.83
N LEU A 40 77.99 10.99 -31.56
CA LEU A 40 77.36 10.03 -32.48
C LEU A 40 76.57 10.72 -33.59
N TYR A 41 76.30 12.02 -33.46
CA TYR A 41 75.58 12.79 -34.47
C TYR A 41 76.55 13.31 -35.54
N PRO A 42 76.22 13.22 -36.84
CA PRO A 42 77.04 13.73 -37.93
C PRO A 42 76.93 15.26 -38.04
N VAL A 43 77.40 15.97 -37.01
CA VAL A 43 77.37 17.43 -36.90
C VAL A 43 78.80 17.95 -36.78
N ASP A 44 79.06 19.15 -37.30
CA ASP A 44 80.38 19.79 -37.26
C ASP A 44 80.98 19.78 -35.84
N GLU A 45 82.15 19.16 -35.67
CA GLU A 45 82.81 19.02 -34.38
C GLU A 45 83.07 20.37 -33.69
N ALA A 46 83.33 21.43 -34.48
CA ALA A 46 83.54 22.78 -33.99
C ALA A 46 82.30 23.36 -33.27
N LYS A 47 81.08 23.01 -33.72
CA LYS A 47 79.83 23.46 -33.08
C LYS A 47 79.48 22.63 -31.85
N LEU A 48 79.83 21.35 -31.86
CA LEU A 48 79.64 20.44 -30.73
C LEU A 48 80.55 20.79 -29.54
N GLN A 49 81.79 21.22 -29.81
CA GLN A 49 82.73 21.65 -28.76
C GLN A 49 82.31 22.96 -28.06
N ALA A 50 81.45 23.77 -28.68
CA ALA A 50 80.92 24.99 -28.07
C ALA A 50 79.87 24.71 -26.98
N ILE A 51 79.29 23.51 -26.93
CA ILE A 51 78.26 23.15 -25.96
C ILE A 51 78.91 22.69 -24.66
N THR A 52 78.80 23.51 -23.61
CA THR A 52 79.29 23.15 -22.28
C THR A 52 78.40 22.07 -21.63
N PRO A 53 78.96 21.20 -20.76
CA PRO A 53 78.18 20.17 -20.06
C PRO A 53 76.97 20.72 -19.29
N ASN A 54 77.09 21.93 -18.72
CA ASN A 54 75.99 22.60 -18.01
C ASN A 54 74.81 22.92 -18.93
N ILE A 55 75.08 23.49 -20.11
CA ILE A 55 74.05 23.85 -21.09
C ILE A 55 73.40 22.58 -21.62
N TYR A 56 74.20 21.55 -21.89
CA TYR A 56 73.70 20.26 -22.36
C TYR A 56 72.78 19.59 -21.34
N PHE A 57 73.17 19.58 -20.06
CA PHE A 57 72.35 19.05 -18.98
C PHE A 57 71.03 19.79 -18.82
N LEU A 58 71.06 21.13 -18.82
CA LEU A 58 69.85 21.93 -18.72
C LEU A 58 68.89 21.69 -19.90
N ALA A 59 69.42 21.60 -21.12
CA ALA A 59 68.63 21.32 -22.31
C ALA A 59 68.01 19.91 -22.29
N ALA A 60 68.77 18.90 -21.83
CA ALA A 60 68.27 17.54 -21.68
C ALA A 60 67.20 17.43 -20.57
N ALA A 61 67.38 18.15 -19.46
CA ALA A 61 66.43 18.18 -18.35
C ALA A 61 65.12 18.88 -18.76
N ALA A 62 65.21 20.02 -19.44
CA ALA A 62 64.06 20.76 -19.95
C ALA A 62 63.27 19.94 -20.98
N SER A 63 63.95 19.34 -21.95
CA SER A 63 63.30 18.52 -22.98
C SER A 63 62.63 17.28 -22.38
N THR A 64 63.27 16.59 -21.43
CA THR A 64 62.68 15.46 -20.70
C THR A 64 61.41 15.88 -19.96
N THR A 65 61.45 16.99 -19.22
CA THR A 65 60.30 17.49 -18.46
C THR A 65 59.13 17.87 -19.38
N ILE A 66 59.41 18.53 -20.51
CA ILE A 66 58.39 18.94 -21.47
C ILE A 66 57.74 17.72 -22.13
N PHE A 67 58.53 16.79 -22.67
CA PHE A 67 57.98 15.62 -23.35
C PHE A 67 57.23 14.69 -22.39
N TRP A 68 57.74 14.53 -21.17
CA TRP A 68 57.04 13.79 -20.12
C TRP A 68 55.73 14.48 -19.73
N GLY A 69 55.74 15.79 -19.52
CA GLY A 69 54.53 16.58 -19.21
C GLY A 69 53.47 16.47 -20.30
N ILE A 70 53.85 16.58 -21.58
CA ILE A 70 52.95 16.40 -22.72
C ILE A 70 52.39 14.97 -22.75
N THR A 71 53.24 13.96 -22.53
CA THR A 71 52.82 12.55 -22.48
C THR A 71 51.78 12.32 -21.39
N CYS A 72 52.01 12.86 -20.19
CA CYS A 72 51.08 12.78 -19.07
C CYS A 72 49.76 13.50 -19.38
N ALA A 73 49.80 14.70 -19.97
CA ALA A 73 48.59 15.43 -20.34
C ALA A 73 47.72 14.61 -21.31
N ILE A 74 48.31 14.09 -22.39
CA ILE A 74 47.57 13.29 -23.38
C ILE A 74 47.05 11.97 -22.77
N ALA A 75 47.85 11.32 -21.93
CA ALA A 75 47.49 10.05 -21.32
C ALA A 75 46.39 10.18 -20.25
N LEU A 76 46.38 11.27 -19.48
CA LEU A 76 45.47 11.48 -18.35
C LEU A 76 44.17 12.20 -18.72
N GLU A 77 44.16 12.98 -19.80
CA GLU A 77 42.95 13.65 -20.30
C GLU A 77 41.86 12.61 -20.65
N SER A 78 42.22 11.51 -21.31
CA SER A 78 41.25 10.50 -21.76
C SER A 78 40.52 9.72 -20.64
N PRO A 79 41.19 9.18 -19.60
CA PRO A 79 40.49 8.46 -18.52
C PRO A 79 39.67 9.39 -17.63
N VAL A 80 40.13 10.62 -17.39
CA VAL A 80 39.40 11.59 -16.57
C VAL A 80 38.15 12.08 -17.30
N GLU A 81 38.24 12.42 -18.59
CA GLU A 81 37.08 12.75 -19.43
C GLU A 81 36.08 11.59 -19.48
N ALA A 82 36.55 10.36 -19.68
CA ALA A 82 35.68 9.18 -19.73
C ALA A 82 34.97 8.95 -18.39
N PHE A 83 35.68 9.12 -17.28
CA PHE A 83 35.12 9.00 -15.94
C PHE A 83 34.08 10.09 -15.65
N LEU A 84 34.39 11.36 -15.96
CA LEU A 84 33.46 12.48 -15.78
C LEU A 84 32.20 12.32 -16.64
N ASN A 85 32.36 11.93 -17.91
CA ASN A 85 31.23 11.67 -18.80
C ASN A 85 30.37 10.51 -18.29
N LYS A 86 30.99 9.47 -17.73
CA LYS A 86 30.28 8.36 -17.10
C LYS A 86 29.49 8.83 -15.87
N ILE A 87 30.10 9.58 -14.96
CA ILE A 87 29.42 10.12 -13.77
C ILE A 87 28.25 11.02 -14.19
N LEU A 88 28.45 11.93 -15.16
CA LEU A 88 27.39 12.82 -15.63
C LEU A 88 26.24 12.04 -16.29
N SER A 89 26.57 11.01 -17.08
CA SER A 89 25.57 10.13 -17.68
C SER A 89 24.81 9.32 -16.63
N ASP A 90 25.50 8.78 -15.63
CA ASP A 90 24.90 7.99 -14.54
C ASP A 90 24.00 8.88 -13.68
N ALA A 91 24.44 10.10 -13.34
CA ALA A 91 23.65 11.09 -12.63
C ALA A 91 22.40 11.51 -13.42
N LYS A 92 22.53 11.74 -14.73
CA LYS A 92 21.40 12.06 -15.60
C LYS A 92 20.39 10.90 -15.67
N LYS A 93 20.89 9.66 -15.76
CA LYS A 93 20.05 8.46 -15.77
C LYS A 93 19.33 8.28 -14.44
N GLN A 94 20.01 8.48 -13.32
CA GLN A 94 19.41 8.42 -11.99
C GLN A 94 18.30 9.47 -11.84
N SER A 95 18.56 10.71 -12.22
CA SER A 95 17.55 11.78 -12.18
C SER A 95 16.31 11.46 -13.03
N ALA A 96 16.49 10.87 -14.21
CA ALA A 96 15.37 10.46 -15.06
C ALA A 96 14.55 9.30 -14.46
N VAL A 97 15.21 8.35 -13.79
CA VAL A 97 14.53 7.25 -13.09
C VAL A 97 13.77 7.77 -11.87
N GLU A 98 14.37 8.69 -11.11
CA GLU A 98 13.71 9.34 -9.96
C GLU A 98 12.49 10.15 -10.39
N SER A 99 12.55 10.87 -11.52
CA SER A 99 11.39 11.59 -12.04
C SER A 99 10.28 10.65 -12.49
N GLN A 100 10.60 9.54 -13.17
CA GLN A 100 9.61 8.54 -13.57
C GLN A 100 8.94 7.89 -12.35
N LEU A 101 9.72 7.55 -11.32
CA LEU A 101 9.19 6.98 -10.09
C LEU A 101 8.32 7.96 -9.30
N LEU A 102 8.62 9.26 -9.35
CA LEU A 102 7.77 10.30 -8.75
C LEU A 102 6.46 10.46 -9.52
N GLU A 103 6.50 10.40 -10.86
CA GLU A 103 5.31 10.45 -11.71
C GLU A 103 4.39 9.24 -11.45
N GLU A 104 4.93 8.02 -11.43
CA GLU A 104 4.18 6.81 -11.07
C GLU A 104 3.55 6.89 -9.67
N LYS A 105 4.30 7.39 -8.68
CA LYS A 105 3.76 7.60 -7.32
C LYS A 105 2.67 8.65 -7.28
N SER A 106 2.77 9.69 -8.12
CA SER A 106 1.73 10.72 -8.25
C SER A 106 0.45 10.11 -8.83
N GLU A 107 0.56 9.33 -9.91
CA GLU A 107 -0.59 8.65 -10.52
C GLU A 107 -1.29 7.71 -9.52
N ILE A 108 -0.52 6.94 -8.73
CA ILE A 108 -1.08 6.08 -7.68
C ILE A 108 -1.82 6.91 -6.62
N LEU A 109 -1.28 8.06 -6.22
CA LEU A 109 -1.94 8.96 -5.27
C LEU A 109 -3.26 9.51 -5.83
N ASP A 110 -3.31 9.85 -7.12
CA ASP A 110 -4.53 10.31 -7.78
C ASP A 110 -5.60 9.22 -7.79
N VAL A 111 -5.24 7.98 -8.15
CA VAL A 111 -6.15 6.82 -8.11
C VAL A 111 -6.63 6.53 -6.69
N MET A 112 -5.76 6.65 -5.69
CA MET A 112 -6.15 6.50 -4.28
C MET A 112 -7.14 7.57 -3.86
N ASN A 113 -6.91 8.83 -4.27
CA ASN A 113 -7.80 9.94 -3.97
C ASN A 113 -9.18 9.75 -4.61
N GLU A 114 -9.24 9.35 -5.88
CA GLU A 114 -10.49 9.00 -6.56
C GLU A 114 -11.23 7.85 -5.85
N THR A 115 -10.50 6.81 -5.43
CA THR A 115 -11.08 5.67 -4.71
C THR A 115 -11.67 6.09 -3.36
N VAL A 116 -10.99 6.98 -2.64
CA VAL A 116 -11.48 7.52 -1.36
C VAL A 116 -12.76 8.34 -1.57
N GLU A 117 -12.79 9.17 -2.62
CA GLU A 117 -13.97 9.97 -2.96
C GLU A 117 -15.17 9.08 -3.31
N LEU A 118 -14.96 8.04 -4.14
CA LEU A 118 -16.01 7.07 -4.47
C LEU A 118 -16.52 6.35 -3.22
N ASN A 119 -15.63 5.91 -2.34
CA ASN A 119 -16.03 5.26 -1.07
C ASN A 119 -16.83 6.21 -0.18
N ASN A 120 -16.46 7.48 -0.13
CA ASN A 120 -17.19 8.50 0.63
C ASN A 120 -18.62 8.70 0.08
N GLN A 121 -18.77 8.74 -1.25
CA GLN A 121 -20.08 8.82 -1.90
C GLN A 121 -20.95 7.59 -1.60
N ILE A 122 -20.37 6.39 -1.68
CA ILE A 122 -21.07 5.14 -1.32
C ILE A 122 -21.50 5.16 0.15
N LEU A 123 -20.63 5.59 1.06
CA LEU A 123 -20.97 5.72 2.48
C LEU A 123 -22.11 6.70 2.72
N SER A 124 -22.16 7.82 1.99
CA SER A 124 -23.28 8.76 2.04
C SER A 124 -24.59 8.09 1.61
N GLN A 125 -24.57 7.36 0.49
CA GLN A 125 -25.77 6.65 0.01
C GLN A 125 -26.24 5.58 1.00
N ILE A 126 -25.31 4.81 1.57
CA ILE A 126 -25.62 3.80 2.60
C ILE A 126 -26.25 4.48 3.82
N LYS A 127 -25.71 5.62 4.25
CA LYS A 127 -26.25 6.40 5.37
C LYS A 127 -27.71 6.80 5.11
N ASP A 128 -28.02 7.29 3.92
CA ASP A 128 -29.39 7.67 3.54
C ASP A 128 -30.34 6.47 3.53
N VAL A 129 -29.93 5.33 2.97
CA VAL A 129 -30.69 4.08 3.02
C VAL A 129 -30.95 3.64 4.46
N VAL A 130 -29.96 3.73 5.34
CA VAL A 130 -30.12 3.38 6.77
C VAL A 130 -31.12 4.32 7.46
N TYR A 131 -31.13 5.62 7.14
CA TYR A 131 -32.14 6.53 7.67
C TYR A 131 -33.54 6.18 7.19
N ASN A 132 -33.71 5.84 5.91
CA ASN A 132 -34.99 5.43 5.35
C ASN A 132 -35.51 4.13 5.98
N ILE A 133 -34.67 3.09 6.06
CA ILE A 133 -35.02 1.83 6.74
C ILE A 133 -35.41 2.10 8.20
N ARG A 134 -34.66 2.96 8.90
CA ARG A 134 -34.99 3.32 10.29
C ARG A 134 -36.35 4.01 10.39
N ALA A 135 -36.72 4.85 9.43
CA ALA A 135 -38.03 5.49 9.39
C ALA A 135 -39.13 4.44 9.16
N GLU A 136 -38.98 3.56 8.17
CA GLU A 136 -39.95 2.49 7.87
C GLU A 136 -40.13 1.53 9.06
N ILE A 137 -39.04 1.17 9.76
CA ILE A 137 -39.12 0.34 10.99
C ILE A 137 -39.97 1.03 12.06
N LYS A 138 -39.85 2.36 12.22
CA LYS A 138 -40.68 3.10 13.18
C LYS A 138 -42.16 3.09 12.80
N GLU A 139 -42.48 3.08 11.51
CA GLU A 139 -43.87 2.98 11.03
C GLU A 139 -44.46 1.58 11.22
N ILE A 140 -43.64 0.53 11.14
CA ILE A 140 -44.08 -0.86 11.37
C ILE A 140 -44.19 -1.19 12.87
N GLN A 141 -43.50 -0.46 13.74
CA GLN A 141 -43.53 -0.68 15.19
C GLN A 141 -44.94 -0.73 15.82
N PRO A 142 -45.88 0.20 15.53
CA PRO A 142 -47.24 0.12 16.05
C PRO A 142 -48.04 -1.08 15.50
N LEU A 143 -47.74 -1.56 14.28
CA LEU A 143 -48.34 -2.79 13.75
C LEU A 143 -47.89 -4.01 14.56
N LYS A 144 -46.63 -4.06 14.99
CA LYS A 144 -46.15 -5.14 15.86
C LYS A 144 -46.90 -5.16 17.19
N GLU A 145 -47.12 -3.99 17.80
CA GLU A 145 -47.87 -3.85 19.04
C GLU A 145 -49.35 -4.25 18.88
N SER A 146 -49.98 -3.84 17.77
CA SER A 146 -51.37 -4.21 17.49
C SER A 146 -51.53 -5.71 17.23
N ILE A 147 -50.59 -6.35 16.53
CA ILE A 147 -50.58 -7.81 16.34
C ILE A 147 -50.47 -8.55 17.68
N GLU A 148 -49.60 -8.10 18.59
CA GLU A 148 -49.49 -8.72 19.91
C GLU A 148 -50.78 -8.52 20.73
N LYS A 149 -51.43 -7.35 20.64
CA LYS A 149 -52.74 -7.13 21.28
C LYS A 149 -53.84 -8.02 20.69
N ILE A 150 -53.92 -8.14 19.37
CA ILE A 150 -54.88 -9.04 18.72
C ILE A 150 -54.62 -10.48 19.16
N LYS A 151 -53.36 -10.91 19.24
CA LYS A 151 -52.99 -12.26 19.68
C LYS A 151 -53.42 -12.54 21.12
N THR A 152 -53.32 -11.57 22.03
CA THR A 152 -53.81 -11.75 23.41
C THR A 152 -55.32 -11.79 23.48
N GLU A 153 -56.03 -10.93 22.74
CA GLU A 153 -57.49 -10.95 22.64
C GLU A 153 -58.00 -12.28 22.05
N LEU A 154 -57.38 -12.77 20.97
CA LEU A 154 -57.73 -14.05 20.35
C LEU A 154 -57.49 -15.23 21.32
N SER A 155 -56.42 -15.15 22.12
CA SER A 155 -56.15 -16.11 23.19
C SER A 155 -57.21 -16.07 24.30
N HIS A 156 -57.73 -14.89 24.62
CA HIS A 156 -58.82 -14.70 25.58
C HIS A 156 -60.14 -15.26 25.05
N LEU A 157 -60.56 -14.87 23.84
CA LEU A 157 -61.76 -15.40 23.19
C LEU A 157 -61.72 -16.94 23.08
N LYS A 158 -60.55 -17.51 22.77
CA LYS A 158 -60.38 -18.97 22.73
C LYS A 158 -60.67 -19.64 24.07
N ARG A 159 -60.33 -18.99 25.20
CA ARG A 159 -60.65 -19.50 26.55
C ARG A 159 -62.14 -19.36 26.86
N GLU A 160 -62.74 -18.24 26.49
CA GLU A 160 -64.19 -18.03 26.68
C GLU A 160 -65.02 -19.03 25.88
N LEU A 161 -64.69 -19.25 24.61
CA LEU A 161 -65.34 -20.26 23.76
C LEU A 161 -65.23 -21.65 24.38
N LYS A 162 -64.06 -22.03 24.88
CA LYS A 162 -63.88 -23.32 25.57
C LYS A 162 -64.77 -23.43 26.82
N THR A 163 -64.86 -22.34 27.59
CA THR A 163 -65.71 -22.28 28.79
C THR A 163 -67.21 -22.39 28.44
N PHE A 164 -67.64 -21.72 27.36
CA PHE A 164 -69.01 -21.83 26.85
C PHE A 164 -69.33 -23.23 26.32
N GLU A 165 -68.39 -23.83 25.58
CA GLU A 165 -68.51 -25.20 25.10
C GLU A 165 -68.66 -26.20 26.25
N GLU A 166 -67.89 -26.03 27.33
CA GLU A 166 -67.99 -26.85 28.55
C GLU A 166 -69.36 -26.66 29.24
N LYS A 167 -69.87 -25.42 29.35
CA LYS A 167 -71.19 -25.13 29.93
C LYS A 167 -72.35 -25.70 29.10
N LEU A 168 -72.25 -25.67 27.77
CA LEU A 168 -73.27 -26.24 26.88
C LEU A 168 -73.27 -27.76 26.92
N LYS A 169 -72.09 -28.39 26.97
CA LYS A 169 -71.99 -29.86 27.09
C LYS A 169 -72.49 -30.34 28.45
N TYR A 170 -72.29 -29.55 29.51
CA TYR A 170 -72.65 -29.95 30.87
C TYR A 170 -73.42 -28.84 31.62
N PRO A 171 -74.70 -28.63 31.26
CA PRO A 171 -75.52 -27.58 31.85
C PRO A 171 -75.84 -27.79 33.33
N ASN A 172 -75.76 -29.04 33.81
CA ASN A 172 -76.05 -29.39 35.20
C ASN A 172 -74.76 -29.77 35.93
N ILE A 173 -74.59 -29.28 37.14
CA ILE A 173 -73.49 -29.67 38.04
C ILE A 173 -74.12 -30.44 39.20
N CYS A 174 -73.54 -31.57 39.58
CA CYS A 174 -74.00 -32.28 40.77
C CYS A 174 -73.70 -31.48 42.03
N VAL A 175 -74.73 -31.18 42.83
CA VAL A 175 -74.61 -30.40 44.08
C VAL A 175 -73.76 -31.13 45.13
N ALA A 176 -73.72 -32.46 45.12
CA ALA A 176 -72.98 -33.25 46.10
C ALA A 176 -71.47 -33.35 45.81
N CYS A 177 -71.06 -33.48 44.54
CA CYS A 177 -69.65 -33.71 44.19
C CYS A 177 -69.03 -32.66 43.25
N GLY A 178 -69.80 -31.66 42.81
CA GLY A 178 -69.33 -30.57 41.96
C GLY A 178 -68.95 -30.96 40.53
N LYS A 179 -69.23 -32.20 40.10
CA LYS A 179 -68.85 -32.67 38.76
C LYS A 179 -69.92 -32.33 37.71
N PRO A 180 -69.52 -31.99 36.48
CA PRO A 180 -70.44 -31.70 35.37
C PRO A 180 -71.20 -32.95 34.93
N VAL A 181 -72.52 -32.84 34.74
CA VAL A 181 -73.40 -33.95 34.37
C VAL A 181 -74.24 -33.57 33.14
N LEU A 182 -74.45 -34.52 32.22
CA LEU A 182 -75.33 -34.31 31.06
C LEU A 182 -76.78 -34.09 31.52
N PRO A 183 -77.58 -33.29 30.78
CA PRO A 183 -78.94 -32.96 31.17
C PRO A 183 -79.89 -34.16 31.18
N GLU A 184 -79.51 -35.26 30.53
CA GLU A 184 -80.29 -36.49 30.41
C GLU A 184 -80.23 -37.37 31.68
N PHE A 185 -79.24 -37.15 32.56
CA PHE A 185 -79.08 -37.96 33.77
C PHE A 185 -79.96 -37.45 34.91
N ASN A 186 -80.80 -38.34 35.45
CA ASN A 186 -81.59 -38.07 36.67
C ASN A 186 -80.82 -38.35 37.98
N ILE A 187 -79.68 -39.06 37.87
CA ILE A 187 -78.80 -39.45 38.98
C ILE A 187 -77.38 -39.12 38.55
N CYS A 188 -76.57 -38.52 39.43
CA CYS A 188 -75.19 -38.20 39.13
C CYS A 188 -74.38 -39.49 38.87
N PRO A 189 -73.76 -39.65 37.68
CA PRO A 189 -72.99 -40.86 37.36
C PRO A 189 -71.69 -40.98 38.16
N TYR A 190 -71.27 -39.94 38.89
CA TYR A 190 -70.01 -39.94 39.64
C TYR A 190 -70.19 -40.25 41.13
N CYS A 191 -71.30 -39.81 41.75
CA CYS A 191 -71.53 -39.98 43.19
C CYS A 191 -72.85 -40.65 43.55
N GLY A 192 -73.75 -40.90 42.59
CA GLY A 192 -75.01 -41.59 42.84
C GLY A 192 -76.15 -40.72 43.39
N GLU A 193 -75.93 -39.42 43.59
CA GLU A 193 -76.94 -38.49 44.15
C GLU A 193 -78.01 -38.11 43.11
N THR A 194 -79.26 -37.89 43.55
CA THR A 194 -80.39 -37.52 42.66
C THR A 194 -80.35 -36.03 42.29
N LEU A 195 -80.56 -35.70 41.00
CA LEU A 195 -80.32 -34.34 40.46
C LEU A 195 -81.55 -33.41 40.38
N LYS A 196 -82.68 -33.68 41.06
CA LYS A 196 -83.91 -32.84 41.01
C LYS A 196 -84.29 -32.19 42.34
N PRO A 197 -84.61 -30.89 42.34
CA PRO A 197 -85.66 -30.33 43.19
C PRO A 197 -86.87 -29.84 42.36
N VAL A 198 -88.05 -30.34 42.75
CA VAL A 198 -89.43 -29.79 42.70
C VAL A 198 -89.80 -28.70 41.68
N LYS A 199 -90.84 -28.98 40.88
CA LYS A 199 -91.61 -28.05 40.03
C LYS A 199 -92.01 -26.79 40.81
N GLU A 200 -91.62 -25.60 40.35
CA GLU A 200 -92.19 -24.34 40.84
C GLU A 200 -93.69 -24.26 40.54
N GLN A 201 -94.46 -23.93 41.57
CA GLN A 201 -95.90 -23.74 41.55
C GLN A 201 -96.24 -22.46 40.77
N ILE A 202 -97.23 -22.59 39.88
CA ILE A 202 -97.92 -21.48 39.22
C ILE A 202 -98.61 -20.64 40.32
N ILE A 203 -98.19 -19.39 40.53
CA ILE A 203 -98.91 -18.43 41.37
C ILE A 203 -100.03 -17.80 40.52
N THR A 204 -101.27 -18.07 40.90
CA THR A 204 -102.51 -17.49 40.35
C THR A 204 -102.66 -16.01 40.72
N LEU A 205 -103.06 -15.21 39.72
CA LEU A 205 -103.52 -13.82 39.83
C LEU A 205 -104.85 -13.74 40.60
N GLU A 206 -104.85 -13.27 41.85
CA GLU A 206 -106.04 -12.65 42.46
C GLU A 206 -105.65 -11.51 43.42
N LYS A 207 -106.30 -10.36 43.19
CA LYS A 207 -106.46 -9.19 44.08
C LYS A 207 -105.21 -8.38 44.44
N TYR A 208 -105.03 -7.27 43.71
CA TYR A 208 -104.83 -5.97 44.34
C TYR A 208 -105.76 -4.93 43.71
N ARG A 209 -106.49 -4.27 44.59
CA ARG A 209 -107.42 -3.16 44.38
C ARG A 209 -106.67 -1.85 44.52
#